data_AF-A0A820AMA4-F1
#
_entry.id   AF-A0A820AMA4-F1
#
_cell.length_a   1.000
_cell.length_b   1.000
_cell.length_c   1.000
_cell.angle_alpha   90.00
_cell.angle_beta   90.00
_cell.angle_gamma   90.00
#
_symmetry.space_group_name_H-M   'P 1'
#
loop_
_entity.id
_entity.type
_entity.pdbx_description
1 polymer ?
#
loop_
_entity_poly.entity_id
_entity_poly.type
_entity_poly.pdbx_seq_one_letter_code
_entity_poly.pdbx_strand_id
1 'polypeptide(L)'
;MDNSHLRRIIIKIQARLSDDDRKYLHFFFGDDIPRRIRDDPTLGGTLCAMESLFDRDIISGDDFTYLINAFETIGCLDAVTILKGHQQQMKLTHVHQSMLSLISIMPPLPPSAAEVFADQGDYIKFKKIYSFNNNYSR
;
A
#
# COMPACT_ATOMS: atom_id res chain seq x y z
N MET A 1 -1.08 -12.59 0.36
CA MET A 1 -0.29 -11.43 0.82
C MET A 1 0.33 -11.78 2.17
N ASP A 2 1.59 -11.44 2.43
CA ASP A 2 2.30 -11.96 3.61
C ASP A 2 1.95 -11.16 4.88
N ASN A 3 1.58 -11.86 5.95
CA ASN A 3 1.16 -11.29 7.24
C ASN A 3 2.23 -10.36 7.86
N SER A 4 3.48 -10.55 7.44
CA SER A 4 4.63 -9.73 7.80
C SER A 4 4.51 -8.27 7.35
N HIS A 5 3.80 -7.99 6.24
CA HIS A 5 3.69 -6.65 5.69
C HIS A 5 2.71 -5.77 6.49
N LEU A 6 1.53 -6.32 6.79
CA LEU A 6 0.52 -5.70 7.64
C LEU A 6 1.10 -5.33 9.00
N ARG A 7 1.80 -6.28 9.64
CA ARG A 7 2.46 -6.06 10.94
C ARG A 7 3.44 -4.89 10.93
N ARG A 8 4.22 -4.72 9.86
CA ARG A 8 5.13 -3.57 9.73
C ARG A 8 4.41 -2.23 9.66
N ILE A 9 3.26 -2.18 8.98
CA ILE A 9 2.45 -0.97 8.86
C ILE A 9 1.81 -0.63 10.21
N ILE A 10 1.24 -1.64 10.87
CA ILE A 10 0.67 -1.51 12.22
C ILE A 10 1.71 -0.94 13.19
N ILE A 11 2.94 -1.48 13.20
CA ILE A 11 4.03 -0.98 14.05
C ILE A 11 4.37 0.49 13.72
N LYS A 12 4.45 0.84 12.43
CA LYS A 12 4.75 2.23 12.01
C LYS A 12 3.69 3.22 12.46
N ILE A 13 2.42 2.85 12.36
CA ILE A 13 1.29 3.69 12.77
C ILE A 13 1.29 3.85 14.28
N GLN A 14 1.46 2.75 14.99
CA GLN A 14 1.42 2.72 16.44
C GLN A 14 2.51 3.60 17.09
N ALA A 15 3.71 3.63 16.51
CA ALA A 15 4.78 4.51 16.98
C ALA A 15 4.43 6.01 16.92
N ARG A 16 3.34 6.38 16.22
CA ARG A 16 2.84 7.76 16.12
C ARG A 16 1.63 8.05 17.00
N LEU A 17 1.07 7.04 17.68
CA LEU A 17 -0.11 7.20 18.51
C LEU A 17 0.29 7.69 19.91
N SER A 18 -0.32 8.80 20.33
CA SER A 18 -0.28 9.22 21.73
C SER A 18 -0.97 8.19 22.63
N ASP A 19 -0.78 8.31 23.94
CA ASP A 19 -1.51 7.46 24.90
C ASP A 19 -3.03 7.71 24.82
N ASP A 20 -3.46 8.94 24.51
CA ASP A 20 -4.87 9.27 24.39
C ASP A 20 -5.47 8.74 23.08
N ASP A 21 -4.74 8.81 21.95
CA ASP A 21 -5.17 8.17 20.70
C ASP A 21 -5.42 6.67 20.89
N ARG A 22 -4.56 6.00 21.68
CA ARG A 22 -4.71 4.58 22.01
C ARG A 22 -5.98 4.32 22.81
N LYS A 23 -6.30 5.14 23.81
CA LYS A 23 -7.57 5.01 24.55
C LYS A 23 -8.76 5.22 23.63
N TYR A 24 -8.73 6.23 22.77
CA TYR A 24 -9.81 6.50 21.84
C TYR A 24 -9.99 5.38 20.80
N LEU A 25 -8.90 4.76 20.34
CA LEU A 25 -8.95 3.58 19.46
C LEU A 25 -9.58 2.39 20.16
N HIS A 26 -9.17 2.10 21.40
CA HIS A 26 -9.74 1.01 22.18
C HIS A 26 -11.24 1.21 22.43
N PHE A 27 -11.65 2.46 22.64
CA PHE A 27 -13.06 2.82 22.72
C PHE A 27 -13.78 2.62 21.37
N PHE A 28 -13.17 3.07 20.27
CA PHE A 28 -13.73 2.94 18.91
C PHE A 28 -13.91 1.48 18.50
N PHE A 29 -12.91 0.63 18.75
CA PHE A 29 -12.99 -0.79 18.46
C PHE A 29 -14.08 -1.49 19.27
N GLY A 30 -14.43 -0.97 20.45
CA GLY A 30 -15.65 -1.37 21.16
C GLY A 30 -15.77 -2.87 21.36
N ASP A 31 -16.78 -3.48 20.73
CA ASP A 31 -17.06 -4.92 20.85
C ASP A 31 -16.39 -5.78 19.74
N ASP A 32 -15.71 -5.14 18.80
CA ASP A 32 -14.95 -5.79 17.72
C ASP A 32 -13.68 -6.48 18.25
N ILE A 33 -13.23 -6.11 19.46
CA ILE A 33 -12.10 -6.73 20.15
C ILE A 33 -12.51 -7.37 21.49
N PRO A 34 -11.84 -8.46 21.93
CA PRO A 34 -12.07 -9.06 23.24
C PRO A 34 -11.89 -8.04 24.38
N ARG A 35 -12.79 -8.11 25.39
CA ARG A 35 -12.76 -7.22 26.56
C ARG A 35 -11.39 -7.12 27.24
N ARG A 36 -10.68 -8.24 27.37
CA ARG A 36 -9.32 -8.28 27.97
C ARG A 36 -8.31 -7.39 27.24
N ILE A 37 -8.46 -7.22 25.92
CA ILE A 37 -7.60 -6.41 25.07
C ILE A 37 -8.09 -4.97 25.08
N ARG A 38 -9.42 -4.77 25.05
CA ARG A 38 -10.05 -3.46 25.11
C ARG A 38 -9.60 -2.64 26.32
N ASP A 39 -9.54 -3.27 27.47
CA ASP A 39 -9.23 -2.58 28.74
C ASP A 39 -7.71 -2.32 28.92
N ASP A 40 -6.87 -2.69 27.95
CA ASP A 40 -5.41 -2.48 27.95
C ASP A 40 -5.00 -1.39 26.93
N PRO A 41 -5.00 -0.10 27.29
CA PRO A 41 -4.62 0.98 26.37
C PRO A 41 -3.09 1.11 26.17
N THR A 42 -2.30 0.14 26.63
CA THR A 42 -0.86 0.17 26.44
C THR A 42 -0.49 -0.02 24.97
N LEU A 43 0.78 0.26 24.66
CA LEU A 43 1.38 -0.07 23.37
C LEU A 43 1.10 -1.54 23.00
N GLY A 44 1.36 -2.47 23.93
CA GLY A 44 1.11 -3.90 23.73
C GLY A 44 -0.36 -4.21 23.46
N GLY A 45 -1.26 -3.67 24.29
CA GLY A 45 -2.70 -3.87 24.13
C GLY A 45 -3.23 -3.36 22.79
N THR A 46 -2.75 -2.21 22.31
CA THR A 46 -3.15 -1.68 20.98
C THR A 46 -2.66 -2.56 19.83
N LEU A 47 -1.47 -3.17 19.92
CA LEU A 47 -1.02 -4.14 18.91
C LEU A 47 -1.92 -5.38 18.94
N CYS A 48 -2.18 -5.92 20.13
CA CYS A 48 -3.08 -7.05 20.28
C CYS A 48 -4.51 -6.75 19.80
N ALA A 49 -4.97 -5.50 19.92
CA ALA A 49 -6.26 -5.07 19.41
C ALA A 49 -6.28 -5.14 17.87
N MET A 50 -5.28 -4.56 17.22
CA MET A 50 -5.18 -4.57 15.75
C MET A 50 -4.96 -5.99 15.20
N GLU A 51 -4.17 -6.82 15.87
CA GLU A 51 -4.03 -8.24 15.51
C GLU A 51 -5.35 -8.99 15.68
N SER A 52 -6.10 -8.73 16.76
CA SER A 52 -7.41 -9.35 16.97
C SER A 52 -8.45 -8.95 15.92
N LEU A 53 -8.40 -7.72 15.40
CA LEU A 53 -9.25 -7.30 14.28
C LEU A 53 -8.92 -8.07 13.01
N PHE A 54 -7.64 -8.37 12.79
CA PHE A 54 -7.18 -9.15 11.64
C PHE A 54 -7.58 -10.63 11.77
N ASP A 55 -7.36 -11.24 12.94
CA ASP A 55 -7.74 -12.63 13.20
C ASP A 55 -9.26 -12.87 13.06
N ARG A 56 -10.06 -11.81 13.23
CA ARG A 56 -11.52 -11.79 13.07
C ARG A 56 -11.99 -11.40 11.68
N ASP A 57 -11.07 -11.16 10.74
CA ASP A 57 -11.35 -10.74 9.36
C ASP A 57 -12.14 -9.40 9.27
N ILE A 58 -12.01 -8.55 10.29
CA ILE A 58 -12.60 -7.20 10.32
C ILE A 58 -11.72 -6.23 9.50
N ILE A 59 -10.41 -6.46 9.53
CA ILE A 59 -9.43 -5.78 8.70
C ILE A 59 -8.70 -6.82 7.87
N SER A 60 -8.31 -6.46 6.64
CA SER A 60 -7.52 -7.35 5.77
C SER A 60 -6.22 -6.68 5.35
N GLY A 61 -5.30 -7.46 4.77
CA GLY A 61 -4.05 -6.93 4.23
C GLY A 61 -4.22 -6.00 3.03
N ASP A 62 -5.33 -6.16 2.31
CA ASP A 62 -5.63 -5.42 1.07
C ASP A 62 -6.63 -4.27 1.30
N ASP A 63 -7.38 -4.32 2.40
CA ASP A 63 -8.37 -3.31 2.77
C ASP A 63 -8.16 -2.76 4.18
N PHE A 64 -7.74 -1.50 4.22
CA PHE A 64 -7.53 -0.71 5.43
C PHE A 64 -8.69 0.22 5.76
N THR A 65 -9.83 0.14 5.06
CA THR A 65 -10.95 1.08 5.18
C THR A 65 -11.43 1.23 6.63
N TYR A 66 -11.57 0.11 7.34
CA TYR A 66 -11.98 0.13 8.74
C TYR A 66 -10.98 0.89 9.63
N LEU A 67 -9.68 0.64 9.48
CA LEU A 67 -8.64 1.36 10.22
C LEU A 67 -8.58 2.84 9.83
N ILE A 68 -8.70 3.16 8.54
CA ILE A 68 -8.73 4.55 8.05
C ILE A 68 -9.89 5.30 8.72
N ASN A 69 -11.09 4.73 8.73
CA ASN A 69 -12.25 5.35 9.36
C ASN A 69 -12.06 5.53 10.88
N ALA A 70 -11.45 4.55 11.55
CA ALA A 70 -11.13 4.65 12.97
C ALA A 70 -10.15 5.81 13.24
N PHE A 71 -9.07 5.90 12.47
CA PHE A 71 -8.07 6.97 12.63
C PHE A 71 -8.60 8.35 12.22
N GLU A 72 -9.48 8.44 11.22
CA GLU A 72 -10.18 9.69 10.87
C GLU A 72 -11.10 10.14 12.02
N THR A 73 -11.82 9.20 12.64
CA THR A 73 -12.76 9.49 13.73
C THR A 73 -12.05 10.05 14.97
N ILE A 74 -10.88 9.53 15.31
CA ILE A 74 -10.09 10.03 16.45
C ILE A 74 -9.20 11.23 16.09
N GLY A 75 -9.18 11.67 14.82
CA GLY A 75 -8.38 12.81 14.36
C GLY A 75 -6.89 12.51 14.11
N CYS A 76 -6.49 11.23 14.05
CA CYS A 76 -5.11 10.82 13.80
C CYS A 76 -4.77 10.82 12.28
N LEU A 77 -4.68 12.03 11.70
CA LEU A 77 -4.49 12.20 10.25
C LEU A 77 -3.16 11.67 9.72
N ASP A 78 -2.14 11.61 10.57
CA ASP A 78 -0.83 11.01 10.26
C ASP A 78 -0.97 9.51 9.92
N ALA A 79 -1.71 8.77 10.75
CA ALA A 79 -1.98 7.35 10.53
C ALA A 79 -2.80 7.13 9.26
N VAL A 80 -3.81 7.98 9.01
CA VAL A 80 -4.63 7.96 7.81
C VAL A 80 -3.78 8.13 6.55
N THR A 81 -2.84 9.09 6.57
CA THR A 81 -1.95 9.36 5.43
C THR A 81 -1.06 8.16 5.13
N ILE A 82 -0.52 7.51 6.17
CA ILE A 82 0.31 6.30 6.03
C ILE A 82 -0.50 5.16 5.41
N LEU A 83 -1.72 4.91 5.89
CA LEU A 83 -2.59 3.85 5.40
C LEU A 83 -3.03 4.09 3.94
N LYS A 84 -3.50 5.30 3.62
CA LYS A 84 -3.90 5.66 2.25
C LYS A 84 -2.72 5.58 1.28
N GLY A 85 -1.56 6.07 1.69
CA GLY A 85 -0.33 5.97 0.90
C GLY A 85 0.04 4.52 0.61
N HIS A 86 -0.10 3.64 1.60
CA HIS A 86 0.15 2.22 1.41
C HIS A 86 -0.86 1.55 0.47
N GLN A 87 -2.16 1.81 0.67
CA GLN A 87 -3.22 1.26 -0.17
C GLN A 87 -3.09 1.72 -1.64
N GLN A 88 -2.59 2.95 -1.88
CA GLN A 88 -2.28 3.43 -3.22
C GLN A 88 -1.08 2.71 -3.85
N GLN A 89 0.01 2.51 -3.07
CA GLN A 89 1.19 1.77 -3.54
C GLN A 89 0.83 0.34 -3.96
N MET A 90 -0.03 -0.33 -3.20
CA MET A 90 -0.53 -1.66 -3.54
C MET A 90 -1.32 -1.70 -4.85
N LYS A 91 -2.17 -0.71 -5.10
CA LYS A 91 -2.91 -0.61 -6.36
C LYS A 91 -1.95 -0.38 -7.54
N LEU A 92 -0.90 0.43 -7.34
CA LEU A 92 0.11 0.71 -8.36
C LEU A 92 1.00 -0.50 -8.69
N THR A 93 1.40 -1.31 -7.70
CA THR A 93 2.19 -2.53 -7.94
C THR A 93 1.40 -3.57 -8.73
N HIS A 94 0.09 -3.68 -8.48
CA HIS A 94 -0.77 -4.57 -9.25
C HIS A 94 -0.88 -4.15 -10.73
N VAL A 95 -0.97 -2.84 -11.00
CA VAL A 95 -1.00 -2.31 -12.37
C VAL A 95 0.35 -2.54 -13.07
N HIS A 96 1.47 -2.37 -12.37
CA HIS A 96 2.79 -2.57 -12.94
C HIS A 96 3.07 -4.05 -13.26
N GLN A 97 2.67 -4.99 -12.39
CA GLN A 97 2.78 -6.42 -12.68
C GLN A 97 1.92 -6.84 -13.89
N SER A 98 0.69 -6.31 -14.00
CA SER A 98 -0.15 -6.55 -15.18
C SER A 98 0.51 -6.02 -16.45
N MET A 99 1.14 -4.84 -16.43
CA MET A 99 1.85 -4.31 -17.60
C MET A 99 3.11 -5.12 -17.98
N LEU A 100 3.89 -5.58 -17.00
CA LEU A 100 5.08 -6.40 -17.29
C LEU A 100 4.70 -7.77 -17.89
N SER A 101 3.56 -8.35 -17.48
CA SER A 101 3.07 -9.59 -18.06
C SER A 101 2.71 -9.45 -19.55
N LEU A 102 2.21 -8.28 -19.98
CA LEU A 102 1.90 -8.00 -21.38
C LEU A 102 3.16 -7.87 -22.25
N ILE A 103 4.24 -7.31 -21.71
CA ILE A 103 5.52 -7.18 -22.43
C ILE A 103 6.18 -8.55 -22.63
N SER A 104 5.99 -9.50 -21.70
CA SER A 104 6.55 -10.84 -21.80
C SER A 104 5.84 -11.77 -22.81
N ILE A 105 4.67 -11.38 -23.34
CA ILE A 105 3.90 -12.15 -24.33
C ILE A 105 4.22 -11.68 -25.77
N MET A 106 4.98 -10.60 -25.94
CA MET A 106 5.42 -10.17 -27.26
C MET A 106 6.52 -11.11 -27.78
N PRO A 107 6.37 -11.69 -28.99
CA PRO A 107 7.44 -12.47 -29.59
C PRO A 107 8.68 -11.59 -29.77
N PRO A 108 9.89 -12.11 -29.51
CA PRO A 108 11.11 -11.36 -29.78
C PRO A 108 11.13 -10.93 -31.24
N LEU A 109 11.46 -9.65 -31.48
CA LEU A 109 11.58 -9.09 -32.83
C LEU A 109 12.48 -10.02 -33.68
N PRO A 110 12.03 -10.44 -34.88
CA PRO A 110 12.86 -11.28 -35.73
C PRO A 110 14.16 -10.54 -36.05
N PRO A 111 15.31 -11.25 -36.10
CA PRO A 111 16.63 -10.66 -36.29
C PRO A 111 16.74 -9.82 -37.58
N SER A 112 15.86 -10.05 -38.55
CA SER A 112 15.71 -9.25 -39.77
C SER A 112 15.40 -7.76 -39.55
N ALA A 113 14.85 -7.36 -38.39
CA ALA A 113 14.59 -5.95 -38.08
C ALA A 113 15.73 -5.30 -37.26
N ALA A 114 16.60 -6.10 -36.64
CA ALA A 114 17.75 -5.60 -35.88
C ALA A 114 18.92 -5.17 -36.78
N GLU A 115 19.02 -5.77 -37.97
CA GLU A 115 20.13 -5.52 -38.91
C GLU A 115 19.94 -4.29 -39.80
N VAL A 116 18.74 -3.70 -39.87
CA VAL A 116 18.52 -2.46 -40.66
C VAL A 116 19.06 -1.21 -39.95
N PHE A 117 19.45 -1.31 -38.68
CA PHE A 117 19.90 -0.15 -37.88
C PHE A 117 21.40 -0.17 -37.52
N ALA A 118 22.17 -1.12 -38.05
CA ALA A 118 23.59 -1.22 -37.75
C ALA A 118 24.49 -0.30 -38.60
N ASP A 119 23.97 0.34 -39.65
CA ASP A 119 24.82 1.06 -40.63
C ASP A 119 24.69 2.59 -40.68
N GLN A 120 23.88 3.22 -39.81
CA GLN A 120 23.90 4.70 -39.72
C GLN A 120 23.91 5.17 -38.27
N GLY A 121 25.02 5.80 -37.88
CA GLY A 121 25.32 6.28 -36.54
C GLY A 121 24.34 7.33 -36.03
N ASP A 122 23.20 6.88 -35.49
CA ASP A 122 22.18 7.77 -34.92
C ASP A 122 21.52 7.15 -33.66
N TYR A 123 22.35 6.60 -32.76
CA TYR A 123 21.93 6.06 -31.45
C TYR A 123 21.35 7.11 -30.47
N ILE A 124 21.27 8.39 -30.86
CA ILE A 124 20.82 9.49 -29.99
C ILE A 124 19.33 9.84 -30.20
N LYS A 125 18.65 9.33 -31.24
CA LYS A 125 17.26 9.76 -31.53
C LYS A 125 16.15 8.89 -30.92
N PHE A 126 16.40 7.62 -30.58
CA PHE A 126 15.32 6.73 -30.10
C PHE A 126 14.94 6.91 -28.62
N LYS A 127 15.80 7.47 -27.78
CA LYS A 127 15.40 7.84 -26.40
C LYS A 127 14.43 9.02 -26.34
N LYS A 128 14.24 9.77 -27.43
CA LYS A 128 13.37 10.95 -27.45
C LYS A 128 11.90 10.66 -27.77
N ILE A 129 11.57 9.49 -28.32
CA ILE A 129 10.18 9.14 -28.66
C ILE A 129 9.43 8.59 -27.44
N TYR A 130 10.10 7.91 -26.51
CA TYR A 130 9.46 7.35 -25.30
C TYR A 130 9.44 8.28 -24.08
N SER A 131 9.99 9.49 -24.18
CA SER A 131 9.94 10.49 -23.09
C SER A 131 9.04 11.70 -23.39
N PHE A 132 8.23 11.67 -24.46
CA PHE A 132 7.43 12.83 -24.89
C PHE A 132 5.90 12.65 -24.90
N ASN A 133 5.33 11.60 -24.31
CA ASN A 133 3.88 11.47 -24.13
C ASN A 133 3.47 11.44 -22.66
N ASN A 134 4.01 12.38 -21.87
CA ASN A 134 3.46 12.71 -20.56
C ASN A 134 3.27 14.22 -20.41
N ASN A 135 2.57 14.81 -21.38
CA ASN A 135 1.96 16.13 -21.22
C ASN A 135 0.62 16.18 -21.95
N TYR A 136 -0.38 16.72 -21.23
CA TYR A 136 -1.77 17.02 -21.61
C TYR A 136 -2.85 15.99 -21.25
N SER A 137 -3.34 16.17 -20.02
CA SER A 137 -4.72 16.59 -19.70
C SER A 137 -5.88 15.92 -20.44
N ARG A 138 -6.77 15.31 -19.66
CA ARG A 138 -8.08 15.91 -19.41
C ARG A 138 -8.51 15.71 -17.96
#